data_AF-A0A2R5F1W3-F1
#
_entry.id   AF-A0A2R5F1W3-F1
#
_cell.length_a   1.000
_cell.length_b   1.000
_cell.length_c   1.000
_cell.angle_alpha   90.00
_cell.angle_beta   90.00
_cell.angle_gamma   90.00
#
_symmetry.space_group_name_H-M   'P 1'
#
loop_
_entity.id
_entity.type
_entity.pdbx_description
1 polymer ?
#
loop_
_entity_poly.entity_id
_entity_poly.type
_entity_poly.pdbx_seq_one_letter_code
_entity_poly.pdbx_strand_id
1 'polypeptide(L)'
;MKPTQRLPSVADVAQINESIKYAVSLSSQINLNALNSTLVANKAGAAGIGFAVVARELRGFSQRFAVEMGAMTQEVFQLVNGISRLSNTQRLFRLLQKAQQQCRENQDRLENPVMRRGEYLERERLRMERGARKIFSALEIASKRCDMGLMIARSARVEAAHGGSYQSALTQVAGDMEYTIGEISTTVRAIAKRLSK
;
A
#
# COMPACT_ATOMS: atom_id res chain seq x y z
N MET A 1 -2.46 22.55 18.65
CA MET A 1 -2.68 22.34 17.19
C MET A 1 -1.74 21.24 16.73
N LYS A 2 -2.24 20.10 16.25
CA LYS A 2 -1.36 19.10 15.60
C LYS A 2 -0.82 19.73 14.31
N PRO A 3 0.46 19.56 13.97
CA PRO A 3 1.03 20.14 12.76
C PRO A 3 0.23 19.65 11.56
N THR A 4 -0.22 20.58 10.72
CA THR A 4 -0.92 20.31 9.47
C THR A 4 0.02 19.48 8.60
N GLN A 5 -0.23 18.17 8.53
CA GLN A 5 0.55 17.26 7.69
C GLN A 5 0.47 17.75 6.25
N ARG A 6 1.62 18.08 5.66
CA ARG A 6 1.70 18.52 4.27
C ARG A 6 1.12 17.43 3.38
N LEU A 7 0.21 17.78 2.47
CA LEU A 7 -0.29 16.82 1.48
C LEU A 7 0.90 16.27 0.67
N PRO A 8 0.98 14.95 0.44
CA PRO A 8 2.04 14.36 -0.36
C PRO A 8 2.00 14.93 -1.77
N SER A 9 3.16 15.00 -2.44
CA SER A 9 3.20 15.43 -3.84
C SER A 9 2.59 14.38 -4.76
N VAL A 10 2.19 14.79 -5.97
CA VAL A 10 1.72 13.85 -7.00
C VAL A 10 2.76 12.77 -7.28
N ALA A 11 4.05 13.13 -7.29
CA ALA A 11 5.15 12.19 -7.49
C ALA A 11 5.24 11.17 -6.35
N ASP A 12 5.09 11.61 -5.10
CA ASP A 12 5.08 10.70 -3.94
C ASP A 12 3.94 9.69 -4.08
N VAL A 13 2.70 10.17 -4.36
CA VAL A 13 1.53 9.29 -4.46
C VAL A 13 1.60 8.35 -5.67
N ALA A 14 2.17 8.79 -6.79
CA ALA A 14 2.42 7.90 -7.93
C ALA A 14 3.41 6.78 -7.58
N GLN A 15 4.48 7.08 -6.84
CA GLN A 15 5.45 6.06 -6.43
C GLN A 15 4.87 5.08 -5.39
N ILE A 16 3.98 5.55 -4.51
CA ILE A 16 3.19 4.69 -3.62
C ILE A 16 2.40 3.67 -4.45
N ASN A 17 1.72 4.13 -5.51
CA ASN A 17 0.93 3.28 -6.39
C ASN A 17 1.77 2.14 -7.00
N GLU A 18 2.96 2.47 -7.51
CA GLU A 18 3.87 1.46 -8.09
C GLU A 18 4.39 0.48 -7.02
N SER A 19 4.69 0.98 -5.83
CA SER A 19 5.15 0.12 -4.72
C SER A 19 4.05 -0.83 -4.24
N ILE A 20 2.78 -0.39 -4.23
CA ILE A 20 1.64 -1.25 -3.92
C ILE A 20 1.45 -2.32 -4.99
N LYS A 21 1.53 -1.95 -6.27
CA LYS A 21 1.45 -2.93 -7.38
C LYS A 21 2.55 -3.99 -7.28
N TYR A 22 3.77 -3.58 -6.96
CA TYR A 22 4.89 -4.50 -6.72
C TYR A 22 4.59 -5.45 -5.55
N ALA A 23 4.07 -4.94 -4.44
CA ALA A 23 3.66 -5.78 -3.31
C ALA A 23 2.54 -6.78 -3.69
N VAL A 24 1.59 -6.39 -4.55
CA VAL A 24 0.54 -7.28 -5.08
C VAL A 24 1.13 -8.38 -5.97
N SER A 25 2.12 -8.05 -6.82
CA SER A 25 2.78 -9.08 -7.66
C SER A 25 3.56 -10.09 -6.81
N LEU A 26 4.30 -9.63 -5.79
CA LEU A 26 4.98 -10.53 -4.85
C LEU A 26 3.99 -11.39 -4.06
N SER A 27 2.85 -10.84 -3.67
CA SER A 27 1.79 -11.61 -3.02
C SER A 27 1.25 -12.72 -3.91
N SER A 28 1.07 -12.44 -5.21
CA SER A 28 0.65 -13.44 -6.19
C SER A 28 1.71 -14.56 -6.36
N GLN A 29 2.99 -14.21 -6.32
CA GLN A 29 4.10 -15.18 -6.33
C GLN A 29 4.05 -16.10 -5.10
N ILE A 30 3.82 -15.55 -3.89
CA ILE A 30 3.65 -16.37 -2.68
C ILE A 30 2.46 -17.33 -2.84
N ASN A 31 1.32 -16.85 -3.36
CA ASN A 31 0.14 -17.69 -3.57
C ASN A 31 0.43 -18.88 -4.49
N LEU A 32 1.17 -18.67 -5.58
CA LEU A 32 1.57 -19.74 -6.50
C LEU A 32 2.58 -20.70 -5.87
N ASN A 33 3.59 -20.17 -5.17
CA ASN A 33 4.59 -20.98 -4.47
C ASN A 33 3.96 -21.83 -3.38
N ALA A 34 3.01 -21.27 -2.62
CA ALA A 34 2.27 -21.96 -1.58
C ALA A 34 1.33 -23.05 -2.13
N LEU A 35 0.71 -22.81 -3.28
CA LEU A 35 -0.08 -23.81 -3.99
C LEU A 35 0.80 -24.99 -4.44
N ASN A 36 1.91 -24.71 -5.12
CA ASN A 36 2.85 -25.73 -5.58
C ASN A 36 3.47 -26.50 -4.41
N SER A 37 3.80 -25.78 -3.33
CA SER A 37 4.29 -26.33 -2.06
C SER A 37 3.35 -27.36 -1.47
N THR A 38 2.05 -27.10 -1.50
CA THR A 38 1.04 -28.04 -0.98
C THR A 38 1.08 -29.36 -1.75
N LEU A 39 1.34 -29.33 -3.06
CA LEU A 39 1.49 -30.54 -3.88
C LEU A 39 2.77 -31.31 -3.55
N VAL A 40 3.89 -30.62 -3.38
CA VAL A 40 5.17 -31.25 -2.98
C VAL A 40 5.07 -31.86 -1.59
N ALA A 41 4.41 -31.18 -0.66
CA ALA A 41 4.14 -31.66 0.68
C ALA A 41 3.31 -32.94 0.68
N ASN A 42 2.27 -33.02 -0.17
CA ASN A 42 1.48 -34.23 -0.33
C ASN A 42 2.32 -35.42 -0.86
N LYS A 43 3.30 -35.17 -1.75
CA LYS A 43 4.22 -36.22 -2.23
C LYS A 43 5.17 -36.72 -1.14
N ALA A 44 5.50 -35.88 -0.17
CA ALA A 44 6.29 -36.27 1.01
C ALA A 44 5.48 -37.13 2.01
N GLY A 45 4.19 -37.34 1.77
CA GLY A 45 3.34 -38.19 2.60
C GLY A 45 3.23 -37.66 4.04
N ALA A 46 3.35 -38.55 5.03
CA ALA A 46 3.24 -38.19 6.44
C ALA A 46 4.25 -37.12 6.88
N ALA A 47 5.46 -37.13 6.30
CA ALA A 47 6.51 -36.17 6.60
C ALA A 47 6.20 -34.74 6.10
N GLY A 48 5.29 -34.59 5.14
CA GLY A 48 4.92 -33.28 4.56
C GLY A 48 3.66 -32.65 5.15
N ILE A 49 2.94 -33.33 6.05
CA ILE A 49 1.63 -32.87 6.53
C ILE A 49 1.72 -31.49 7.20
N GLY A 50 2.71 -31.30 8.09
CA GLY A 50 2.93 -30.02 8.78
C GLY A 50 3.20 -28.89 7.79
N PHE A 51 4.08 -29.13 6.81
CA PHE A 51 4.37 -28.16 5.77
C PHE A 51 3.13 -27.83 4.90
N ALA A 52 2.30 -28.83 4.58
CA ALA A 52 1.07 -28.61 3.81
C ALA A 52 0.06 -27.72 4.55
N VAL A 53 0.00 -27.79 5.89
CA VAL A 53 -0.82 -26.89 6.70
C VAL A 53 -0.30 -25.46 6.60
N VAL A 54 0.99 -25.25 6.84
CA VAL A 54 1.59 -23.91 6.81
C VAL A 54 1.56 -23.30 5.41
N ALA A 55 1.77 -24.10 4.36
CA ALA A 55 1.63 -23.65 2.97
C ALA A 55 0.20 -23.15 2.68
N ARG A 56 -0.84 -23.81 3.20
CA ARG A 56 -2.23 -23.30 3.06
C ARG A 56 -2.45 -21.98 3.80
N GLU A 57 -1.82 -21.80 4.96
CA GLU A 57 -1.87 -20.52 5.68
C GLU A 57 -1.20 -19.39 4.91
N LEU A 58 -0.02 -19.63 4.33
CA LEU A 58 0.68 -18.68 3.46
C LEU A 58 -0.12 -18.33 2.21
N ARG A 59 -0.83 -19.32 1.64
CA ARG A 59 -1.77 -19.10 0.55
C ARG A 59 -2.93 -18.21 0.97
N GLY A 60 -3.55 -18.48 2.12
CA GLY A 60 -4.61 -17.63 2.65
C GLY A 60 -4.15 -16.21 2.98
N PHE A 61 -2.93 -16.08 3.54
CA PHE A 61 -2.30 -14.80 3.80
C PHE A 61 -2.11 -13.99 2.50
N SER A 62 -1.51 -14.59 1.48
CA SER A 62 -1.25 -13.91 0.20
C SER A 62 -2.54 -13.47 -0.49
N GLN A 63 -3.57 -14.32 -0.52
CA GLN A 63 -4.86 -13.94 -1.09
C GLN A 63 -5.49 -12.73 -0.39
N ARG A 64 -5.52 -12.74 0.96
CA ARG A 64 -6.05 -11.61 1.73
C ARG A 64 -5.23 -10.34 1.53
N PHE A 65 -3.91 -10.47 1.55
CA PHE A 65 -2.99 -9.35 1.34
C PHE A 65 -3.18 -8.73 -0.05
N ALA A 66 -3.32 -9.54 -1.09
CA ALA A 66 -3.56 -9.06 -2.46
C ALA A 66 -4.88 -8.28 -2.58
N VAL A 67 -5.96 -8.75 -1.94
CA VAL A 67 -7.25 -8.05 -1.91
C VAL A 67 -7.14 -6.70 -1.21
N GLU A 68 -6.49 -6.66 -0.04
CA GLU A 68 -6.30 -5.43 0.73
C GLU A 68 -5.45 -4.40 -0.03
N MET A 69 -4.35 -4.83 -0.63
CA MET A 69 -3.48 -3.96 -1.41
C MET A 69 -4.15 -3.51 -2.71
N GLY A 70 -4.96 -4.37 -3.35
CA GLY A 70 -5.75 -4.00 -4.52
C GLY A 70 -6.81 -2.93 -4.22
N ALA A 71 -7.49 -3.01 -3.08
CA ALA A 71 -8.38 -1.95 -2.61
C ALA A 71 -7.62 -0.64 -2.35
N MET A 72 -6.40 -0.73 -1.79
CA MET A 72 -5.53 0.42 -1.57
C MET A 72 -5.09 1.09 -2.87
N THR A 73 -4.83 0.34 -3.94
CA THR A 73 -4.54 0.89 -5.28
C THR A 73 -5.64 1.84 -5.76
N GLN A 74 -6.91 1.51 -5.53
CA GLN A 74 -8.04 2.37 -5.91
C GLN A 74 -8.06 3.68 -5.11
N GLU A 75 -7.86 3.61 -3.79
CA GLU A 75 -7.80 4.78 -2.92
C GLU A 75 -6.62 5.70 -3.29
N VAL A 76 -5.46 5.13 -3.58
CA VAL A 76 -4.26 5.85 -4.03
C VAL A 76 -4.51 6.53 -5.37
N PHE A 77 -5.14 5.84 -6.33
CA PHE A 77 -5.49 6.42 -7.62
C PHE A 77 -6.44 7.62 -7.48
N GLN A 78 -7.44 7.52 -6.60
CA GLN A 78 -8.32 8.66 -6.30
C GLN A 78 -7.56 9.83 -5.69
N LEU A 79 -6.60 9.55 -4.79
CA LEU A 79 -5.76 10.56 -4.16
C LEU A 79 -4.85 11.26 -5.18
N VAL A 80 -4.18 10.53 -6.09
CA VAL A 80 -3.36 11.11 -7.18
C VAL A 80 -4.20 12.10 -7.99
N ASN A 81 -5.37 11.66 -8.46
CA ASN A 81 -6.24 12.49 -9.30
C ASN A 81 -6.75 13.72 -8.54
N GLY A 82 -7.10 13.55 -7.26
CA GLY A 82 -7.56 14.63 -6.41
C GLY A 82 -6.48 15.68 -6.13
N ILE A 83 -5.25 15.26 -5.82
CA ILE A 83 -4.11 16.17 -5.60
C ILE A 83 -3.75 16.91 -6.90
N SER A 84 -3.76 16.24 -8.04
CA SER A 84 -3.54 16.88 -9.36
C SER A 84 -4.59 17.96 -9.65
N ARG A 85 -5.87 17.67 -9.40
CA ARG A 85 -6.97 18.67 -9.53
C ARG A 85 -6.81 19.81 -8.53
N LEU A 86 -6.44 19.52 -7.30
CA LEU A 86 -6.21 20.52 -6.25
C LEU A 86 -5.08 21.47 -6.65
N SER A 87 -3.94 20.94 -7.14
CA SER A 87 -2.80 21.72 -7.60
C SER A 87 -3.18 22.67 -8.75
N ASN A 88 -3.92 22.17 -9.75
CA ASN A 88 -4.43 23.00 -10.85
C ASN A 88 -5.38 24.09 -10.35
N THR A 89 -6.28 23.75 -9.43
CA THR A 89 -7.23 24.70 -8.84
C THR A 89 -6.52 25.76 -8.02
N GLN A 90 -5.49 25.39 -7.24
CA GLN A 90 -4.64 26.31 -6.49
C GLN A 90 -3.85 27.24 -7.41
N ARG A 91 -3.38 26.75 -8.57
CA ARG A 91 -2.74 27.60 -9.58
C ARG A 91 -3.71 28.65 -10.12
N LEU A 92 -4.92 28.23 -10.50
CA LEU A 92 -5.96 29.15 -10.99
C LEU A 92 -6.38 30.16 -9.93
N PHE A 93 -6.52 29.73 -8.67
CA PHE A 93 -6.87 30.61 -7.56
C PHE A 93 -5.81 31.69 -7.31
N ARG A 94 -4.52 31.33 -7.37
CA ARG A 94 -3.43 32.33 -7.28
C ARG A 94 -3.48 33.37 -8.41
N LEU A 95 -3.85 32.98 -9.63
CA LEU A 95 -4.03 33.92 -10.74
C LEU A 95 -5.22 34.85 -10.50
N LEU A 96 -6.33 34.31 -9.97
CA LEU A 96 -7.51 35.10 -9.61
C LEU A 96 -7.20 36.13 -8.52
N GLN A 97 -6.44 35.74 -7.49
CA GLN A 97 -6.00 36.66 -6.43
C GLN A 97 -5.09 37.77 -6.98
N LYS A 98 -4.17 37.44 -7.90
CA LYS A 98 -3.34 38.44 -8.58
C LYS A 98 -4.17 39.41 -9.42
N ALA A 99 -5.15 38.91 -10.16
CA ALA A 99 -6.05 39.75 -10.95
C ALA A 99 -6.87 40.71 -10.07
N GLN A 100 -7.36 40.23 -8.92
CA GLN A 100 -8.05 41.06 -7.92
C GLN A 100 -7.15 42.18 -7.37
N GLN A 101 -5.88 41.88 -7.07
CA GLN A 101 -4.92 42.88 -6.59
C GLN A 101 -4.57 43.93 -7.65
N GLN A 102 -4.54 43.55 -8.94
CA GLN A 102 -4.20 44.44 -10.03
C GLN A 102 -5.36 45.33 -10.49
N CYS A 103 -6.61 44.90 -10.30
CA CYS A 103 -7.81 45.63 -10.73
C CYS A 103 -8.56 46.25 -9.54
N ARG A 104 -8.15 47.45 -9.10
CA ARG A 104 -8.85 48.21 -8.04
C ARG A 104 -10.32 48.49 -8.37
N GLU A 105 -10.67 48.70 -9.64
CA GLU A 105 -12.03 49.02 -10.08
C GLU A 105 -13.02 47.84 -10.02
N ASN A 106 -12.54 46.59 -9.96
CA ASN A 106 -13.38 45.38 -9.91
C ASN A 106 -13.18 44.59 -8.61
N GLN A 107 -12.63 45.21 -7.57
CA GLN A 107 -12.23 44.54 -6.34
C GLN A 107 -13.42 43.89 -5.63
N ASP A 108 -14.55 44.59 -5.53
CA ASP A 108 -15.80 44.12 -4.93
C ASP A 108 -16.47 43.02 -5.78
N ARG A 109 -16.38 43.13 -7.11
CA ARG A 109 -16.92 42.12 -8.05
C ARG A 109 -16.15 40.80 -7.98
N LEU A 110 -14.85 40.85 -7.68
CA LEU A 110 -13.98 39.69 -7.57
C LEU A 110 -13.92 39.10 -6.16
N GLU A 111 -14.39 39.81 -5.13
CA GLU A 111 -14.38 39.36 -3.74
C GLU A 111 -15.17 38.06 -3.55
N ASN A 112 -16.42 38.00 -4.03
CA ASN A 112 -17.28 36.82 -3.86
C ASN A 112 -16.73 35.58 -4.61
N PRO A 113 -16.28 35.67 -5.89
CA PRO A 113 -15.57 34.58 -6.56
C PRO A 113 -14.31 34.09 -5.83
N VAL A 114 -13.49 35.00 -5.29
CA VAL A 114 -12.27 34.66 -4.54
C VAL A 114 -12.63 33.91 -3.26
N MET A 115 -13.59 34.40 -2.49
CA MET A 115 -14.06 33.74 -1.26
C MET A 115 -14.62 32.34 -1.55
N ARG A 116 -15.53 32.21 -2.51
CA ARG A 116 -16.09 30.89 -2.90
C ARG A 116 -15.03 29.91 -3.36
N ARG A 117 -14.04 30.37 -4.13
CA ARG A 117 -12.94 29.52 -4.62
C ARG A 117 -11.99 29.11 -3.50
N GLY A 118 -11.74 30.00 -2.54
CA GLY A 118 -10.97 29.72 -1.32
C GLY A 118 -11.62 28.63 -0.47
N GLU A 119 -12.93 28.75 -0.21
CA GLU A 119 -13.68 27.71 0.52
C GLU A 119 -13.67 26.36 -0.20
N TYR A 120 -13.88 26.35 -1.51
CA TYR A 120 -13.82 25.12 -2.30
C TYR A 120 -12.45 24.43 -2.18
N LEU A 121 -11.37 25.20 -2.29
CA LEU A 121 -10.01 24.70 -2.14
C LEU A 121 -9.76 24.10 -0.77
N GLU A 122 -10.25 24.74 0.29
CA GLU A 122 -10.08 24.24 1.65
C GLU A 122 -10.87 22.94 1.87
N ARG A 123 -12.10 22.83 1.35
CA ARG A 123 -12.89 21.60 1.40
C ARG A 123 -12.21 20.45 0.67
N GLU A 124 -11.68 20.69 -0.53
CA GLU A 124 -10.95 19.68 -1.29
C GLU A 124 -9.63 19.31 -0.60
N ARG A 125 -8.91 20.26 0.00
CA ARG A 125 -7.70 19.99 0.79
C ARG A 125 -8.02 19.05 1.95
N LEU A 126 -9.03 19.35 2.75
CA LEU A 126 -9.46 18.51 3.88
C LEU A 126 -9.92 17.11 3.42
N ARG A 127 -10.57 17.00 2.26
CA ARG A 127 -10.91 15.71 1.65
C ARG A 127 -9.65 14.91 1.29
N MET A 128 -8.65 15.54 0.67
CA MET A 128 -7.37 14.90 0.34
C MET A 128 -6.60 14.47 1.59
N GLU A 129 -6.58 15.27 2.64
CA GLU A 129 -5.90 14.92 3.90
C GLU A 129 -6.55 13.70 4.57
N ARG A 130 -7.90 13.61 4.52
CA ARG A 130 -8.60 12.41 4.99
C ARG A 130 -8.27 11.18 4.15
N GLY A 131 -8.24 11.31 2.82
CA GLY A 131 -7.87 10.21 1.92
C GLY A 131 -6.45 9.73 2.17
N ALA A 132 -5.50 10.66 2.29
CA ALA A 132 -4.12 10.36 2.65
C ALA A 132 -4.08 9.57 3.97
N ARG A 133 -4.65 10.09 5.07
CA ARG A 133 -4.70 9.43 6.38
C ARG A 133 -5.26 8.00 6.34
N LYS A 134 -6.28 7.74 5.51
CA LYS A 134 -6.82 6.38 5.34
C LYS A 134 -5.77 5.43 4.74
N ILE A 135 -5.05 5.88 3.70
CA ILE A 135 -3.98 5.08 3.07
C ILE A 135 -2.86 4.78 4.08
N PHE A 136 -2.46 5.75 4.91
CA PHE A 136 -1.47 5.50 5.97
C PHE A 136 -1.91 4.40 6.94
N SER A 137 -3.12 4.53 7.47
CA SER A 137 -3.63 3.55 8.43
C SER A 137 -3.72 2.16 7.80
N ALA A 138 -4.11 2.09 6.53
CA ALA A 138 -4.13 0.83 5.79
C ALA A 138 -2.73 0.25 5.57
N LEU A 139 -1.70 1.07 5.28
CA LEU A 139 -0.31 0.62 5.17
C LEU A 139 0.27 0.13 6.50
N GLU A 140 -0.07 0.76 7.62
CA GLU A 140 0.34 0.30 8.94
C GLU A 140 -0.27 -1.07 9.26
N ILE A 141 -1.56 -1.26 8.95
CA ILE A 141 -2.24 -2.55 9.10
C ILE A 141 -1.57 -3.60 8.20
N ALA A 142 -1.29 -3.26 6.93
CA ALA A 142 -0.61 -4.14 6.01
C ALA A 142 0.79 -4.54 6.51
N SER A 143 1.56 -3.61 7.08
CA SER A 143 2.87 -3.91 7.67
C SER A 143 2.76 -4.92 8.81
N LYS A 144 1.80 -4.77 9.72
CA LYS A 144 1.57 -5.72 10.82
C LYS A 144 1.18 -7.10 10.29
N ARG A 145 0.42 -7.17 9.20
CA ARG A 145 0.10 -8.46 8.55
C ARG A 145 1.32 -9.12 7.94
N CYS A 146 2.23 -8.35 7.33
CA CYS A 146 3.49 -8.91 6.83
C CYS A 146 4.32 -9.53 7.97
N ASP A 147 4.31 -8.94 9.16
CA ASP A 147 5.00 -9.51 10.32
C ASP A 147 4.41 -10.88 10.71
N MET A 148 3.08 -11.01 10.69
CA MET A 148 2.42 -12.31 10.87
C MET A 148 2.77 -13.28 9.72
N GLY A 149 2.78 -12.81 8.47
CA GLY A 149 3.19 -13.62 7.32
C GLY A 149 4.62 -14.17 7.45
N LEU A 150 5.55 -13.36 7.96
CA LEU A 150 6.92 -13.78 8.25
C LEU A 150 6.97 -14.85 9.34
N MET A 151 6.14 -14.75 10.39
CA MET A 151 6.05 -15.79 11.41
C MET A 151 5.56 -17.12 10.83
N ILE A 152 4.55 -17.08 9.95
CA ILE A 152 4.05 -18.27 9.26
C ILE A 152 5.15 -18.88 8.37
N ALA A 153 5.87 -18.06 7.60
CA ALA A 153 6.95 -18.55 6.73
C ALA A 153 8.12 -19.17 7.51
N ARG A 154 8.46 -18.61 8.68
CA ARG A 154 9.46 -19.20 9.59
C ARG A 154 9.00 -20.54 10.15
N SER A 155 7.72 -20.66 10.50
CA SER A 155 7.12 -21.95 10.88
C SER A 155 7.21 -22.94 9.71
N ALA A 156 7.01 -22.50 8.46
CA ALA A 156 7.15 -23.35 7.27
C ALA A 156 8.59 -23.91 7.15
N ARG A 157 9.63 -23.14 7.51
CA ARG A 157 11.01 -23.65 7.55
C ARG A 157 11.21 -24.75 8.59
N VAL A 158 10.57 -24.63 9.75
CA VAL A 158 10.62 -25.67 10.80
C VAL A 158 9.94 -26.95 10.31
N GLU A 159 8.76 -26.83 9.70
CA GLU A 159 8.05 -27.99 9.13
C GLU A 159 8.81 -28.62 7.95
N ALA A 160 9.45 -27.79 7.11
CA ALA A 160 10.26 -28.28 6.01
C ALA A 160 11.45 -29.13 6.47
N ALA A 161 12.03 -28.84 7.64
CA ALA A 161 13.10 -29.63 8.23
C ALA A 161 12.66 -31.08 8.54
N HIS A 162 11.37 -31.31 8.75
CA HIS A 162 10.77 -32.62 9.01
C HIS A 162 10.29 -33.33 7.72
N GLY A 163 10.56 -32.76 6.54
CA GLY A 163 10.06 -33.21 5.24
C GLY A 163 10.62 -34.53 4.69
N GLY A 164 11.40 -35.28 5.46
CA GLY A 164 12.00 -36.54 5.03
C GLY A 164 12.85 -36.40 3.76
N SER A 165 12.61 -37.25 2.75
CA SER A 165 13.32 -37.18 1.46
C SER A 165 13.10 -35.88 0.68
N TYR A 166 12.06 -35.11 1.02
CA TYR A 166 11.75 -33.82 0.39
C TYR A 166 12.26 -32.62 1.20
N GLN A 167 12.96 -32.83 2.32
CA GLN A 167 13.43 -31.78 3.21
C GLN A 167 14.13 -30.63 2.48
N SER A 168 15.08 -30.95 1.58
CA SER A 168 15.83 -29.94 0.82
C SER A 168 14.90 -29.08 -0.05
N ALA A 169 13.99 -29.70 -0.80
CA ALA A 169 13.03 -29.00 -1.66
C ALA A 169 12.07 -28.13 -0.85
N LEU A 170 11.50 -28.66 0.25
CA LEU A 170 10.59 -27.91 1.10
C LEU A 170 11.30 -26.74 1.80
N THR A 171 12.56 -26.93 2.20
CA THR A 171 13.35 -25.89 2.88
C THR A 171 13.67 -24.74 1.93
N GLN A 172 14.03 -25.06 0.68
CA GLN A 172 14.26 -24.06 -0.35
C GLN A 172 13.00 -23.22 -0.58
N VAL A 173 11.85 -23.86 -0.82
CA VAL A 173 10.61 -23.13 -1.12
C VAL A 173 10.12 -22.32 0.09
N ALA A 174 10.29 -22.84 1.31
CA ALA A 174 10.02 -22.09 2.54
C ALA A 174 10.89 -20.82 2.65
N GLY A 175 12.18 -20.94 2.32
CA GLY A 175 13.12 -19.83 2.28
C GLY A 175 12.75 -18.78 1.24
N ASP A 176 12.38 -19.22 0.04
CA ASP A 176 11.94 -18.33 -1.04
C ASP A 176 10.68 -17.55 -0.62
N MET A 177 9.68 -18.23 -0.03
CA MET A 177 8.46 -17.56 0.46
C MET A 177 8.76 -16.58 1.60
N GLU A 178 9.65 -16.92 2.55
CA GLU A 178 10.05 -16.00 3.62
C GLU A 178 10.75 -14.76 3.05
N TYR A 179 11.66 -14.96 2.09
CA TYR A 179 12.35 -13.86 1.41
C TYR A 179 11.36 -12.92 0.71
N THR A 180 10.42 -13.48 -0.07
CA THR A 180 9.40 -12.69 -0.77
C THR A 180 8.50 -11.91 0.21
N ILE A 181 8.07 -12.51 1.33
CA ILE A 181 7.30 -11.77 2.34
C ILE A 181 8.16 -10.69 3.01
N GLY A 182 9.44 -10.95 3.20
CA GLY A 182 10.42 -9.97 3.66
C GLY A 182 10.48 -8.75 2.74
N GLU A 183 10.57 -8.96 1.43
CA GLU A 183 10.52 -7.90 0.42
C GLU A 183 9.19 -7.12 0.44
N ILE A 184 8.06 -7.79 0.62
CA ILE A 184 6.77 -7.11 0.78
C ILE A 184 6.80 -6.22 2.03
N SER A 185 7.30 -6.75 3.16
CA SER A 185 7.37 -6.02 4.43
C SER A 185 8.24 -4.77 4.32
N THR A 186 9.43 -4.88 3.69
CA THR A 186 10.32 -3.74 3.47
C THR A 186 9.68 -2.70 2.54
N THR A 187 9.01 -3.15 1.46
CA THR A 187 8.28 -2.28 0.54
C THR A 187 7.19 -1.50 1.26
N VAL A 188 6.28 -2.18 1.97
CA VAL A 188 5.16 -1.53 2.68
C VAL A 188 5.66 -0.53 3.73
N ARG A 189 6.69 -0.88 4.50
CA ARG A 189 7.29 0.03 5.49
C ARG A 189 7.97 1.24 4.85
N ALA A 190 8.63 1.05 3.71
CA ALA A 190 9.26 2.15 2.98
C ALA A 190 8.21 3.17 2.50
N ILE A 191 7.05 2.69 2.03
CA ILE A 191 5.91 3.54 1.65
C ILE A 191 5.42 4.32 2.88
N ALA A 192 5.14 3.64 4.00
CA ALA A 192 4.62 4.27 5.21
C ALA A 192 5.57 5.36 5.76
N LYS A 193 6.89 5.10 5.76
CA LYS A 193 7.90 6.08 6.19
C LYS A 193 7.97 7.32 5.31
N ARG A 194 7.80 7.19 3.99
CA ARG A 194 7.84 8.33 3.07
C ARG A 194 6.67 9.26 3.25
N LEU A 195 5.50 8.66 3.43
CA LEU A 195 4.28 9.36 3.71
C LEU A 195 4.35 10.07 5.07
N SER A 196 5.05 9.54 6.08
CA SER A 196 5.13 10.17 7.42
C SER A 196 5.95 11.46 7.50
N LYS A 197 6.68 11.82 6.44
CA LYS A 197 7.51 13.04 6.34
C LYS A 197 6.75 14.16 5.67
#